data_AF-A0A8H5T164-F1
#
_entry.id   AF-A0A8H5T164-F1
#
_cell.length_a   1.000
_cell.length_b   1.000
_cell.length_c   1.000
_cell.angle_alpha   90.00
_cell.angle_beta   90.00
_cell.angle_gamma   90.00
#
_symmetry.space_group_name_H-M   'P 1'
#
loop_
_entity.id
_entity.type
_entity.pdbx_description
1 polymer ?
#
loop_
_entity_poly.entity_id
_entity_poly.type
_entity_poly.pdbx_seq_one_letter_code
_entity_poly.pdbx_strand_id
1 'polypeptide(L)'
;MAYSNTSHGSVHALFEASFQKLTNAVSSDTSTVSHKAHCGRVDNRLGNTDFHSHLDIFDELNTKLKHWQKGRGGKLVWLAKLPFKGDFLADAVGLGKSLQASAAALEVKRAMPTRPGFIPIATRAGCVIQWADEIKRHFKPEYCPWWIILDHAKIDTALLLDYDIVIFSRDFLKSLYKDSVKFE
;
A
#
# COMPACT_ATOMS: atom_id res chain seq x y z
N MET A 1 10.90 35.50 -25.55
CA MET A 1 9.90 34.42 -25.64
C MET A 1 9.81 33.77 -24.28
N ALA A 2 8.69 33.97 -23.59
CA ALA A 2 8.45 33.44 -22.25
C ALA A 2 8.04 31.96 -22.36
N TYR A 3 8.78 31.05 -21.73
CA TYR A 3 8.32 29.69 -21.54
C TYR A 3 7.40 29.65 -20.32
N SER A 4 6.13 29.40 -20.58
CA SER A 4 5.08 29.23 -19.58
C SER A 4 5.32 27.96 -18.77
N ASN A 5 5.59 28.13 -17.48
CA ASN A 5 5.61 27.06 -16.49
C ASN A 5 4.18 26.60 -16.18
N THR A 6 3.77 25.45 -16.70
CA THR A 6 2.50 24.81 -16.33
C THR A 6 2.66 23.29 -16.30
N SER A 7 3.03 22.76 -15.13
CA SER A 7 2.45 21.56 -14.48
C SER A 7 3.34 21.02 -13.35
N HIS A 8 3.57 21.79 -12.29
CA HIS A 8 4.10 21.22 -11.05
C HIS A 8 2.94 20.63 -10.24
N GLY A 9 2.54 19.40 -10.56
CA GLY A 9 1.66 18.62 -9.70
C GLY A 9 2.45 18.20 -8.45
N SER A 10 2.39 18.98 -7.38
CA SER A 10 3.10 18.67 -6.13
C SER A 10 2.74 17.26 -5.62
N VAL A 11 3.71 16.52 -5.05
CA VAL A 11 3.48 15.27 -4.30
C VAL A 11 2.33 15.48 -3.30
N HIS A 12 2.25 16.69 -2.76
CA HIS A 12 1.16 17.13 -1.91
C HIS A 12 -0.22 16.93 -2.55
N ALA A 13 -0.43 17.31 -3.81
CA ALA A 13 -1.73 17.14 -4.48
C ALA A 13 -2.09 15.66 -4.68
N LEU A 14 -1.11 14.80 -4.97
CA LEU A 14 -1.32 13.34 -5.09
C LEU A 14 -1.64 12.69 -3.73
N PHE A 15 -0.96 13.14 -2.67
CA PHE A 15 -1.20 12.66 -1.30
C PHE A 15 -2.48 13.23 -0.70
N GLU A 16 -2.78 14.52 -0.85
CA GLU A 16 -4.03 15.16 -0.43
C GLU A 16 -5.23 14.53 -1.13
N ALA A 17 -5.17 14.31 -2.45
CA ALA A 17 -6.26 13.61 -3.14
C ALA A 17 -6.47 12.17 -2.63
N SER A 18 -5.44 11.55 -2.06
CA SER A 18 -5.51 10.21 -1.47
C SER A 18 -5.98 10.24 -0.01
N PHE A 19 -5.52 11.20 0.80
CA PHE A 19 -5.89 11.38 2.20
C PHE A 19 -7.27 12.01 2.37
N GLN A 20 -7.65 13.00 1.56
CA GLN A 20 -8.99 13.61 1.58
C GLN A 20 -10.08 12.57 1.27
N LYS A 21 -9.81 11.62 0.39
CA LYS A 21 -10.69 10.47 0.15
C LYS A 21 -10.82 9.57 1.37
N LEU A 22 -9.75 9.42 2.15
CA LEU A 22 -9.74 8.64 3.39
C LEU A 22 -10.54 9.34 4.49
N THR A 23 -10.36 10.65 4.66
CA THR A 23 -11.09 11.49 5.63
C THR A 23 -12.58 11.55 5.32
N ASN A 24 -12.94 11.70 4.04
CA ASN A 24 -14.35 11.73 3.62
C ASN A 24 -15.05 10.38 3.87
N ALA A 25 -14.37 9.25 3.64
CA ALA A 25 -14.92 7.92 3.92
C ALA A 25 -15.13 7.71 5.44
N VAL A 26 -14.19 8.16 6.28
CA VAL A 26 -14.33 8.08 7.74
C VAL A 26 -15.42 9.03 8.27
N SER A 27 -15.64 10.17 7.61
CA SER A 27 -16.64 11.15 8.03
C SER A 27 -18.06 10.75 7.60
N SER A 28 -18.23 10.10 6.43
CA SER A 28 -19.53 9.61 5.95
C SER A 28 -20.09 8.44 6.77
N ASP A 29 -19.26 7.73 7.53
CA ASP A 29 -19.66 6.59 8.37
C ASP A 29 -20.08 6.97 9.79
N THR A 30 -20.36 8.25 10.05
CA THR A 30 -21.03 8.69 11.28
C THR A 30 -22.53 8.37 11.26
N SER A 31 -22.88 7.10 11.03
CA SER A 31 -24.15 6.56 11.51
C SER A 31 -23.88 5.78 12.80
N THR A 32 -24.41 6.33 13.89
CA THR A 32 -24.51 5.79 15.24
C THR A 32 -24.63 4.26 15.33
N VAL A 33 -23.62 3.61 15.94
CA VAL A 33 -23.82 2.33 16.63
C VAL A 33 -23.30 2.45 18.06
N SER A 34 -24.26 2.57 18.97
CA SER A 34 -24.09 2.64 20.42
C SER A 34 -23.60 1.31 21.01
N HIS A 35 -22.83 1.44 22.09
CA HIS A 35 -22.09 0.44 22.85
C HIS A 35 -22.79 -0.90 23.16
N LYS A 36 -22.09 -2.00 22.86
CA LYS A 36 -21.87 -3.11 23.82
C LYS A 36 -20.64 -3.94 23.40
N ALA A 37 -19.48 -3.60 23.96
CA ALA A 37 -18.28 -4.43 23.86
C ALA A 37 -18.50 -5.71 24.69
N HIS A 38 -19.05 -6.76 24.06
CA HIS A 38 -18.93 -8.10 24.60
C HIS A 38 -17.59 -8.67 24.15
N CYS A 39 -16.66 -8.82 25.09
CA CYS A 39 -15.46 -9.63 24.92
C CYS A 39 -15.91 -11.10 24.83
N GLY A 40 -16.37 -11.50 23.63
CA GLY A 40 -16.59 -12.88 23.26
C GLY A 40 -15.32 -13.41 22.64
N ARG A 41 -14.74 -14.45 23.24
CA ARG A 41 -13.67 -15.27 22.66
C ARG A 41 -14.25 -15.93 21.41
N VAL A 42 -14.12 -15.29 20.25
CA VAL A 42 -14.60 -15.87 18.98
C VAL A 42 -13.54 -16.86 18.52
N ASP A 43 -13.90 -18.13 18.57
CA ASP A 43 -13.11 -19.23 18.03
C ASP A 43 -12.67 -18.93 16.60
N ASN A 44 -11.36 -19.12 16.37
CA ASN A 44 -10.71 -19.08 15.07
C ASN A 44 -11.35 -20.11 14.14
N ARG A 45 -12.38 -19.73 13.38
CA ARG A 45 -12.87 -20.40 12.16
C ARG A 45 -13.99 -19.55 11.55
N LEU A 46 -13.65 -18.35 11.07
CA LEU A 46 -14.53 -17.68 10.11
C LEU A 46 -14.52 -18.51 8.83
N GLY A 47 -15.73 -18.96 8.48
CA GLY A 47 -16.00 -20.02 7.53
C GLY A 47 -15.50 -19.77 6.12
N ASN A 48 -15.40 -20.90 5.43
CA ASN A 48 -15.12 -21.11 4.03
C ASN A 48 -15.81 -20.05 3.15
N THR A 49 -15.02 -19.10 2.68
CA THR A 49 -15.32 -18.32 1.47
C THR A 49 -14.17 -18.67 0.55
N ASP A 50 -14.48 -19.22 -0.62
CA ASP A 50 -13.50 -19.55 -1.65
C ASP A 50 -12.88 -18.24 -2.17
N PHE A 51 -11.97 -17.68 -1.38
CA PHE A 51 -11.06 -16.64 -1.81
C PHE A 51 -10.24 -17.25 -2.93
N HIS A 52 -10.20 -16.60 -4.11
CA HIS A 52 -9.40 -17.03 -5.27
C HIS A 52 -8.14 -17.75 -4.81
N SER A 53 -8.14 -19.08 -4.97
CA SER A 53 -7.15 -19.95 -4.32
C SER A 53 -5.74 -19.71 -4.88
N HIS A 54 -5.65 -18.97 -5.97
CA HIS A 54 -4.42 -18.61 -6.65
C HIS A 54 -4.55 -17.20 -7.25
N LEU A 55 -3.55 -16.36 -7.00
CA LEU A 55 -3.36 -15.06 -7.64
C LEU A 55 -2.21 -15.21 -8.62
N ASP A 56 -2.30 -14.60 -9.80
CA ASP A 56 -1.28 -14.71 -10.86
C ASP A 56 0.10 -14.25 -10.36
N ILE A 57 0.11 -13.21 -9.51
CA ILE A 57 1.34 -12.72 -8.89
C ILE A 57 2.09 -13.76 -8.06
N PHE A 58 1.44 -14.84 -7.61
CA PHE A 58 2.10 -15.89 -6.84
C PHE A 58 3.10 -16.69 -7.70
N ASP A 59 2.90 -16.76 -9.01
CA ASP A 59 3.81 -17.46 -9.93
C ASP A 59 5.03 -16.61 -10.30
N GLU A 60 4.99 -15.31 -10.00
CA GLU A 60 6.08 -14.35 -10.22
C GLU A 60 7.03 -14.26 -9.02
N LEU A 61 6.67 -14.87 -7.90
CA LEU A 61 7.51 -14.89 -6.70
C LEU A 61 8.64 -15.90 -6.85
N ASN A 62 9.84 -15.46 -6.49
CA ASN A 62 10.99 -16.33 -6.24
C ASN A 62 10.78 -17.16 -4.96
N THR A 63 10.02 -16.61 -3.99
CA THR A 63 9.70 -17.30 -2.74
C THR A 63 8.41 -18.10 -2.82
N LYS A 64 8.47 -19.40 -2.53
CA LYS A 64 7.28 -20.25 -2.44
C LYS A 64 6.43 -19.89 -1.23
N LEU A 65 5.23 -19.35 -1.47
CA LEU A 65 4.27 -19.02 -0.43
C LEU A 65 3.72 -20.27 0.27
N LYS A 66 3.61 -20.19 1.59
CA LYS A 66 2.88 -21.19 2.39
C LYS A 66 1.37 -21.01 2.22
N HIS A 67 0.59 -22.06 2.44
CA HIS A 67 -0.85 -22.06 2.17
C HIS A 67 -1.60 -20.92 2.90
N TRP A 68 -1.23 -20.62 4.15
CA TRP A 68 -1.83 -19.50 4.89
C TRP A 68 -1.45 -18.14 4.32
N GLN A 69 -0.25 -17.98 3.78
CA GLN A 69 0.18 -16.72 3.15
C GLN A 69 -0.59 -16.48 1.85
N LYS A 70 -0.84 -17.56 1.07
CA LYS A 70 -1.71 -17.48 -0.12
C LYS A 70 -3.14 -17.07 0.24
N GLY A 71 -3.74 -17.75 1.21
CA GLY A 71 -5.11 -17.46 1.66
C GLY A 71 -5.25 -16.02 2.21
N ARG A 72 -4.28 -15.57 3.02
CA ARG A 72 -4.28 -14.19 3.53
C ARG A 72 -4.01 -13.16 2.44
N GLY A 73 -3.09 -13.41 1.53
CA GLY A 73 -2.84 -12.54 0.37
C GLY A 73 -4.08 -12.38 -0.50
N GLY A 74 -4.77 -13.47 -0.82
CA GLY A 74 -6.05 -13.44 -1.53
C GLY A 74 -7.12 -12.65 -0.78
N LYS A 75 -7.19 -12.80 0.54
CA LYS A 75 -8.10 -12.00 1.39
C LYS A 75 -7.76 -10.51 1.34
N LEU A 76 -6.49 -10.11 1.37
CA LEU A 76 -6.10 -8.70 1.23
C LEU A 76 -6.54 -8.11 -0.12
N VAL A 77 -6.36 -8.86 -1.21
CA VAL A 77 -6.82 -8.44 -2.55
C VAL A 77 -8.34 -8.28 -2.58
N TRP A 78 -9.07 -9.20 -1.95
CA TRP A 78 -10.53 -9.10 -1.84
C TRP A 78 -10.96 -7.88 -1.01
N LEU A 79 -10.32 -7.64 0.15
CA LEU A 79 -10.61 -6.50 1.03
C LEU A 79 -10.29 -5.15 0.38
N ALA A 80 -9.25 -5.08 -0.43
CA ALA A 80 -8.90 -3.88 -1.20
C ALA A 80 -9.99 -3.49 -2.23
N LYS A 81 -10.85 -4.43 -2.63
CA LYS A 81 -11.97 -4.19 -3.56
C LYS A 81 -13.26 -3.79 -2.85
N LEU A 82 -13.35 -3.93 -1.53
CA LEU A 82 -14.52 -3.52 -0.74
C LEU A 82 -14.63 -1.99 -0.63
N PRO A 83 -15.78 -1.43 -0.21
CA PRO A 83 -15.95 0.03 -0.05
C PRO A 83 -14.89 0.70 0.83
N PHE A 84 -14.45 0.03 1.90
CA PHE A 84 -13.40 0.49 2.83
C PHE A 84 -11.98 0.41 2.26
N LYS A 85 -11.75 -0.42 1.22
CA LYS A 85 -10.49 -0.53 0.45
C LYS A 85 -9.23 -0.80 1.27
N GLY A 86 -9.33 -1.51 2.39
CA GLY A 86 -8.17 -1.83 3.23
C GLY A 86 -8.46 -2.81 4.36
N ASP A 87 -7.40 -3.30 4.99
CA ASP A 87 -7.45 -4.16 6.18
C ASP A 87 -6.12 -4.12 6.97
N PHE A 88 -6.13 -4.67 8.18
CA PHE A 88 -4.96 -4.84 9.03
C PHE A 88 -4.40 -6.26 8.95
N LEU A 89 -3.18 -6.39 8.39
CA LEU A 89 -2.42 -7.63 8.46
C LEU A 89 -1.64 -7.73 9.78
N ALA A 90 -2.28 -8.24 10.82
CA ALA A 90 -1.74 -8.30 12.19
C ALA A 90 -1.08 -9.63 12.57
N ASP A 91 -0.46 -10.33 11.61
CA ASP A 91 0.27 -11.57 11.89
C ASP A 91 1.51 -11.33 12.78
N ALA A 92 1.95 -12.36 13.50
CA ALA A 92 3.20 -12.36 14.24
C ALA A 92 4.42 -12.02 13.35
N VAL A 93 5.50 -11.51 13.95
CA VAL A 93 6.78 -11.26 13.26
C VAL A 93 7.32 -12.58 12.71
N GLY A 94 7.92 -12.55 11.51
CA GLY A 94 8.44 -13.74 10.83
C GLY A 94 7.45 -14.50 9.94
N LEU A 95 6.16 -14.15 9.94
CA LEU A 95 5.16 -14.78 9.07
C LEU A 95 5.07 -14.20 7.65
N GLY A 96 6.01 -13.33 7.27
CA GLY A 96 6.12 -12.77 5.91
C GLY A 96 4.99 -11.81 5.56
N LYS A 97 4.67 -10.88 6.47
CA LYS A 97 3.62 -9.86 6.27
C LYS A 97 3.91 -8.95 5.09
N SER A 98 5.16 -8.54 4.94
CA SER A 98 5.60 -7.66 3.87
C SER A 98 5.43 -8.29 2.50
N LEU A 99 5.84 -9.56 2.36
CA LEU A 99 5.60 -10.35 1.14
C LEU A 99 4.12 -10.45 0.79
N GLN A 100 3.27 -10.76 1.77
CA GLN A 100 1.82 -10.85 1.54
C GLN A 100 1.24 -9.49 1.12
N ALA A 101 1.66 -8.40 1.77
CA ALA A 101 1.19 -7.06 1.50
C ALA A 101 1.65 -6.54 0.13
N SER A 102 2.92 -6.74 -0.23
CA SER A 102 3.46 -6.30 -1.53
C SER A 102 2.84 -7.06 -2.69
N ALA A 103 2.71 -8.39 -2.58
CA ALA A 103 2.02 -9.20 -3.59
C ALA A 103 0.55 -8.77 -3.75
N ALA A 104 -0.19 -8.59 -2.65
CA ALA A 104 -1.58 -8.15 -2.74
C ALA A 104 -1.72 -6.74 -3.34
N ALA A 105 -0.84 -5.80 -2.99
CA ALA A 105 -0.89 -4.44 -3.50
C ALA A 105 -0.59 -4.38 -5.01
N LEU A 106 0.40 -5.14 -5.48
CA LEU A 106 0.74 -5.23 -6.91
C LEU A 106 -0.38 -5.88 -7.72
N GLU A 107 -0.97 -6.96 -7.21
CA GLU A 107 -2.13 -7.61 -7.83
C GLU A 107 -3.29 -6.62 -8.01
N VAL A 108 -3.62 -5.87 -6.95
CA VAL A 108 -4.67 -4.85 -6.97
C VAL A 108 -4.33 -3.74 -7.95
N LYS A 109 -3.08 -3.28 -7.99
CA LYS A 109 -2.62 -2.23 -8.90
C LYS A 109 -2.73 -2.67 -10.37
N ARG A 110 -2.31 -3.89 -10.70
CA ARG A 110 -2.39 -4.44 -12.05
C ARG A 110 -3.82 -4.62 -12.54
N ALA A 111 -4.75 -4.94 -11.63
CA ALA A 111 -6.18 -4.98 -11.93
C ALA A 111 -6.79 -3.59 -12.20
N MET A 112 -6.03 -2.49 -12.01
CA MET A 112 -6.46 -1.11 -12.25
C MET A 112 -5.53 -0.38 -13.26
N PRO A 113 -5.40 -0.86 -14.51
CA PRO A 113 -4.44 -0.33 -15.48
C PRO A 113 -4.74 1.11 -15.92
N THR A 114 -5.99 1.56 -15.82
CA THR A 114 -6.41 2.91 -16.22
C THR A 114 -6.12 3.98 -15.16
N ARG A 115 -5.65 3.60 -13.96
CA ARG A 115 -5.31 4.54 -12.90
C ARG A 115 -3.79 4.73 -12.84
N PRO A 116 -3.25 5.87 -13.30
CA PRO A 116 -1.83 6.18 -13.11
C PRO A 116 -1.52 6.30 -11.60
N GLY A 117 -0.31 5.93 -11.21
CA GLY A 117 0.15 6.00 -9.82
C GLY A 117 1.01 4.80 -9.41
N PHE A 118 1.52 4.88 -8.19
CA PHE A 118 2.41 3.89 -7.59
C PHE A 118 1.83 3.35 -6.29
N ILE A 119 2.44 2.30 -5.74
CA ILE A 119 2.13 1.74 -4.42
C ILE A 119 3.03 2.41 -3.38
N PRO A 120 2.49 3.25 -2.48
CA PRO A 120 3.28 3.86 -1.42
C PRO A 120 3.52 2.88 -0.27
N ILE A 121 4.78 2.73 0.14
CA ILE A 121 5.18 2.00 1.34
C ILE A 121 5.74 2.98 2.37
N ALA A 122 4.90 3.34 3.34
CA ALA A 122 5.28 4.18 4.47
C ALA A 122 5.78 3.33 5.65
N THR A 123 7.05 3.48 6.04
CA THR A 123 7.67 2.61 7.06
C THR A 123 8.52 3.39 8.07
N ARG A 124 9.11 2.71 9.06
CA ARG A 124 10.11 3.31 9.96
C ARG A 124 11.40 3.57 9.16
N ALA A 125 12.15 4.62 9.48
CA ALA A 125 13.41 4.93 8.81
C ALA A 125 14.37 3.72 8.73
N GLY A 126 14.53 3.00 9.85
CA GLY A 126 15.37 1.79 9.91
C GLY A 126 14.86 0.58 9.11
N CYS A 127 13.65 0.63 8.56
CA CYS A 127 13.06 -0.45 7.76
C CYS A 127 12.98 -0.13 6.26
N VAL A 128 13.38 1.07 5.82
CA VAL A 128 13.28 1.47 4.40
C VAL A 128 14.10 0.54 3.51
N ILE A 129 15.36 0.30 3.88
CA ILE A 129 16.25 -0.64 3.16
C ILE A 129 15.72 -2.07 3.24
N GLN A 130 15.21 -2.48 4.41
CA GLN A 130 14.62 -3.81 4.58
C GLN A 130 13.48 -4.07 3.57
N TRP A 131 12.61 -3.09 3.31
CA TRP A 131 11.55 -3.25 2.32
C TRP A 131 12.08 -3.40 0.89
N ALA A 132 13.12 -2.65 0.52
CA ALA A 132 13.75 -2.79 -0.79
C ALA A 132 14.42 -4.17 -0.96
N ASP A 133 15.08 -4.66 0.09
CA ASP A 133 15.69 -5.99 0.09
C ASP A 133 14.64 -7.11 0.00
N GLU A 134 13.49 -6.94 0.67
CA GLU A 134 12.39 -7.90 0.60
C GLU A 134 11.77 -7.97 -0.80
N ILE A 135 11.62 -6.83 -1.50
CA ILE A 135 11.17 -6.82 -2.90
C ILE A 135 12.16 -7.58 -3.79
N LYS A 136 13.45 -7.23 -3.72
CA LYS A 136 14.51 -7.91 -4.47
C LYS A 136 14.58 -9.42 -4.17
N ARG A 137 14.37 -9.81 -2.92
CA ARG A 137 14.47 -11.20 -2.47
C ARG A 137 13.30 -12.05 -2.96
N HIS A 138 12.09 -11.49 -2.91
CA HIS A 138 10.88 -12.27 -3.06
C HIS A 138 10.33 -12.33 -4.48
N PHE A 139 10.61 -11.35 -5.33
CA PHE A 139 10.18 -11.34 -6.73
C PHE A 139 11.26 -11.94 -7.63
N LYS A 140 10.86 -12.70 -8.65
CA LYS A 140 11.78 -13.17 -9.69
C LYS A 140 12.37 -11.96 -10.44
N PRO A 141 13.63 -12.03 -10.91
CA PRO A 141 14.27 -10.91 -11.61
C PRO A 141 13.44 -10.40 -12.81
N GLU A 142 12.83 -11.30 -13.59
CA GLU A 142 12.02 -10.93 -14.75
C GLU A 142 10.71 -10.19 -14.40
N TYR A 143 10.22 -10.37 -13.18
CA TYR A 143 8.93 -9.85 -12.70
C TYR A 143 9.09 -8.85 -11.54
N CYS A 144 10.32 -8.44 -11.26
CA CYS A 144 10.62 -7.55 -10.14
C CYS A 144 9.99 -6.18 -10.42
N PRO A 145 9.12 -5.66 -9.53
CA PRO A 145 8.51 -4.36 -9.73
C PRO A 145 9.57 -3.26 -9.70
N TRP A 146 9.36 -2.21 -10.47
CA TRP A 146 10.22 -1.02 -10.41
C TRP A 146 9.97 -0.31 -9.09
N TRP A 147 11.03 -0.07 -8.33
CA TRP A 147 10.91 0.58 -7.02
C TRP A 147 11.97 1.66 -6.82
N ILE A 148 11.60 2.66 -6.01
CA ILE A 148 12.51 3.72 -5.58
C ILE A 148 12.35 3.97 -4.08
N ILE A 149 13.46 4.32 -3.43
CA ILE A 149 13.45 4.89 -2.08
C ILE A 149 13.43 6.41 -2.21
N LEU A 150 12.43 7.03 -1.60
CA LEU A 150 12.29 8.46 -1.54
C LEU A 150 12.83 8.94 -0.18
N ASP A 151 14.05 9.43 -0.19
CA ASP A 151 14.80 9.93 0.98
C ASP A 151 15.06 11.45 0.92
N HIS A 152 14.82 12.09 -0.22
CA HIS A 152 15.11 13.49 -0.46
C HIS A 152 13.91 14.27 -1.01
N ALA A 153 13.71 15.48 -0.45
CA ALA A 153 12.57 16.35 -0.77
C ALA A 153 12.60 16.95 -2.19
N LYS A 154 13.70 16.76 -2.94
CA LYS A 154 13.92 17.34 -4.27
C LYS A 154 13.64 16.38 -5.43
N ILE A 155 13.15 15.17 -5.17
CA ILE A 155 12.81 14.24 -6.26
C ILE A 155 11.57 14.77 -6.98
N ASP A 156 11.69 14.87 -8.31
CA ASP A 156 10.57 15.27 -9.15
C ASP A 156 9.44 14.24 -9.02
N THR A 157 8.30 14.76 -8.64
CA THR A 157 7.03 14.07 -8.41
C THR A 157 6.54 13.34 -9.66
N ALA A 158 6.88 13.86 -10.84
CA ALA A 158 6.56 13.26 -12.12
C ALA A 158 7.30 11.93 -12.32
N LEU A 159 8.55 11.84 -11.85
CA LEU A 159 9.36 10.62 -11.92
C LEU A 159 8.79 9.50 -11.04
N LEU A 160 8.02 9.83 -9.99
CA LEU A 160 7.42 8.81 -9.12
C LEU A 160 6.37 7.97 -9.84
N LEU A 161 5.77 8.48 -10.92
CA LEU A 161 4.78 7.76 -11.70
C LEU A 161 5.39 6.68 -12.59
N ASP A 162 6.71 6.71 -12.81
CA ASP A 162 7.44 5.70 -13.57
C ASP A 162 7.78 4.44 -12.74
N TYR A 163 7.53 4.48 -11.42
CA TYR A 163 7.78 3.37 -10.51
C TYR A 163 6.49 2.67 -10.08
N ASP A 164 6.55 1.35 -9.93
CA ASP A 164 5.44 0.56 -9.38
C ASP A 164 5.31 0.78 -7.86
N ILE A 165 6.45 0.90 -7.16
CA ILE A 165 6.52 1.00 -5.70
C ILE A 165 7.40 2.18 -5.28
N VAL A 166 6.91 3.01 -4.36
CA VAL A 166 7.69 4.10 -3.76
C VAL A 166 7.76 3.90 -2.25
N ILE A 167 8.98 3.76 -1.73
CA ILE A 167 9.25 3.45 -0.32
C ILE A 167 9.77 4.71 0.37
N PHE A 168 9.19 5.06 1.52
CA PHE A 168 9.64 6.23 2.28
C PHE A 168 9.45 6.05 3.78
N SER A 169 10.22 6.82 4.55
CA SER A 169 10.06 6.84 6.00
C SER A 169 8.85 7.69 6.41
N ARG A 170 8.23 7.33 7.53
CA ARG A 170 7.15 8.13 8.14
C ARG A 170 7.63 9.52 8.55
N ASP A 171 8.89 9.66 8.94
CA ASP A 171 9.45 10.96 9.35
C ASP A 171 9.63 11.88 8.14
N PHE A 172 10.05 11.33 7.00
CA PHE A 172 10.07 12.05 5.72
C PHE A 172 8.67 12.51 5.31
N LEU A 173 7.67 11.60 5.33
CA LEU A 173 6.29 11.95 5.00
C LEU A 173 5.75 13.07 5.92
N LYS A 174 6.02 12.98 7.22
CA LYS A 174 5.64 14.03 8.19
C LYS A 174 6.32 15.36 7.90
N SER A 175 7.59 15.35 7.48
CA SER A 175 8.30 16.58 7.10
C SER A 175 7.64 17.23 5.89
N LEU A 176 7.36 16.45 4.84
CA LEU A 176 6.68 16.96 3.64
C LEU A 176 5.31 17.57 3.97
N TYR A 177 4.53 16.90 4.82
CA TYR A 177 3.22 17.40 5.25
C TYR A 177 3.34 18.70 6.08
N LYS A 178 4.35 18.80 6.95
CA LYS A 178 4.57 20.05 7.71
C LYS A 178 4.97 21.21 6.80
N ASP A 179 5.79 20.93 5.79
CA ASP A 179 6.21 21.94 4.85
C ASP A 179 5.01 22.40 4.01
N SER A 180 4.14 21.49 3.57
CA SER A 180 2.95 21.86 2.79
C SER A 180 1.93 22.69 3.58
N VAL A 181 1.67 22.34 4.84
CA VAL A 181 0.73 23.09 5.71
C VAL A 181 1.25 24.51 6.03
N LYS A 182 2.56 24.76 5.95
CA LYS A 182 3.13 26.11 6.12
C LYS A 182 3.00 27.00 4.88
N PHE A 183 2.62 26.44 3.73
CA PHE A 183 2.40 27.16 2.48
C PHE A 183 0.93 27.51 2.23
N GLU A 184 0.03 27.26 3.19
CA GLU A 184 -1.33 27.83 3.29
C GLU A 184 -1.35 29.02 4.26
#